data_AF-A0A0P1P383-F1
#
_entry.id   AF-A0A0P1P383-F1
#
_cell.length_a   1.000
_cell.length_b   1.000
_cell.length_c   1.000
_cell.angle_alpha   90.00
_cell.angle_beta   90.00
_cell.angle_gamma   90.00
#
_symmetry.space_group_name_H-M   'P 1'
#
loop_
_entity.id
_entity.type
_entity.pdbx_description
1 polymer ?
#
loop_
_entity_poly.entity_id
_entity_poly.type
_entity_poly.pdbx_seq_one_letter_code
_entity_poly.pdbx_strand_id
1 'polypeptide(L)'
;VLKIDAKEKLPYLTLGNSDDVIIGEWAIAMGNPFGLFELGNKPTVTVGVISAVKMNLHSVEGRIYRDMIQTDAAINSGNSGGPLLNALGEVIGINTVIYTPNQGNVGVGFAIPINRAKMIINELIKKGKN
;
A
#
# COMPACT_ATOMS: atom_id res chain seq x y z
N VAL A 1 -1.27 12.54 7.40
CA VAL A 1 -2.04 13.00 6.23
C VAL A 1 -1.42 14.28 5.73
N LEU A 2 -1.24 14.42 4.41
CA LEU A 2 -0.73 15.64 3.79
C LEU A 2 -1.85 16.31 3.00
N LYS A 3 -1.82 17.64 2.93
CA LYS A 3 -2.75 18.43 2.12
C LYS A 3 -1.97 19.09 1.00
N ILE A 4 -2.39 18.81 -0.23
CA ILE A 4 -1.89 19.50 -1.42
C ILE A 4 -2.79 20.72 -1.63
N ASP A 5 -2.18 21.89 -1.78
CA ASP A 5 -2.87 23.11 -2.22
C ASP A 5 -2.86 23.16 -3.75
N ALA A 6 -4.04 23.03 -4.35
CA ALA A 6 -4.23 22.97 -5.78
C ALA A 6 -5.41 23.87 -6.18
N LYS A 7 -5.23 24.62 -7.27
CA LYS A 7 -6.27 25.52 -7.79
C LYS A 7 -7.45 24.76 -8.39
N GLU A 8 -7.23 23.52 -8.82
CA GLU A 8 -8.20 22.67 -9.48
C GLU A 8 -8.40 21.36 -8.73
N LYS A 9 -9.52 20.68 -9.00
CA LYS A 9 -9.79 19.35 -8.43
C LYS A 9 -8.81 18.33 -9.02
N LEU A 10 -8.04 17.70 -8.15
CA LEU A 10 -7.15 16.62 -8.54
C LEU A 10 -7.92 15.30 -8.73
N PRO A 11 -7.50 14.45 -9.67
CA PRO A 11 -8.01 13.09 -9.76
C PRO A 11 -7.65 12.32 -8.48
N TYR A 12 -8.50 11.37 -8.10
CA TYR A 12 -8.30 10.54 -6.92
C TYR A 12 -8.75 9.11 -7.19
N LEU A 13 -8.25 8.17 -6.40
CA LEU A 13 -8.62 6.77 -6.45
C LEU A 13 -9.84 6.50 -5.57
N THR A 14 -10.70 5.59 -6.01
CA THR A 14 -11.78 5.03 -5.18
C THR A 14 -11.17 4.18 -4.06
N LEU A 15 -11.58 4.42 -2.82
CA LEU A 15 -11.16 3.59 -1.68
C LEU A 15 -12.14 2.44 -1.47
N GLY A 16 -11.71 1.22 -1.77
CA GLY A 16 -12.51 0.00 -1.63
C GLY A 16 -12.71 -0.45 -0.17
N ASN A 17 -13.04 -1.72 0.02
CA ASN A 17 -13.25 -2.32 1.34
C ASN A 17 -12.22 -3.43 1.59
N SER A 18 -11.32 -3.24 2.55
CA SER A 18 -10.32 -4.26 2.87
C SER A 18 -10.87 -5.48 3.59
N ASP A 19 -12.10 -5.42 4.12
CA ASP A 19 -12.73 -6.56 4.79
C ASP A 19 -13.29 -7.59 3.79
N ASP A 20 -13.48 -7.17 2.53
CA ASP A 20 -13.98 -8.02 1.44
C ASP A 20 -12.84 -8.67 0.64
N VAL A 21 -11.58 -8.44 1.04
CA VAL A 21 -10.40 -8.94 0.33
C VAL A 21 -10.33 -10.46 0.39
N ILE A 22 -10.12 -11.08 -0.77
CA ILE A 22 -10.10 -12.53 -0.96
C ILE A 22 -8.66 -12.98 -1.26
N ILE A 23 -8.16 -13.94 -0.50
CA ILE A 23 -6.88 -14.58 -0.79
C ILE A 23 -6.93 -15.21 -2.20
N GLY A 24 -5.94 -14.90 -3.03
CA GLY A 24 -5.85 -15.33 -4.43
C GLY A 24 -6.41 -14.33 -5.44
N GLU A 25 -7.10 -13.26 -5.02
CA GLU A 25 -7.51 -12.22 -5.96
C GLU A 25 -6.31 -11.40 -6.46
N TRP A 26 -6.47 -10.78 -7.63
CA TRP A 26 -5.43 -9.94 -8.23
C TRP A 26 -5.10 -8.75 -7.35
N ALA A 27 -3.80 -8.51 -7.21
CA ALA A 27 -3.25 -7.38 -6.49
C ALA A 27 -2.33 -6.58 -7.42
N ILE A 28 -2.59 -5.29 -7.53
CA ILE A 28 -1.82 -4.37 -8.35
C ILE A 28 -1.15 -3.35 -7.43
N ALA A 29 0.18 -3.39 -7.33
CA ALA A 29 0.94 -2.44 -6.53
C ALA A 29 1.49 -1.33 -7.43
N MET A 30 1.30 -0.08 -7.02
CA MET A 30 1.82 1.09 -7.73
C MET A 30 2.74 1.91 -6.83
N GLY A 31 3.76 2.52 -7.44
CA GLY A 31 4.69 3.38 -6.73
C GLY A 31 5.78 3.98 -7.61
N ASN A 32 6.84 4.46 -6.99
CA ASN A 32 8.04 4.96 -7.66
C ASN A 32 9.28 4.27 -7.09
N PRO A 33 9.48 2.99 -7.41
CA PRO A 33 10.63 2.26 -6.92
C PRO A 33 11.91 2.91 -7.47
N PHE A 34 12.92 3.07 -6.61
CA PHE A 34 14.26 3.57 -6.97
C PHE A 34 14.33 4.95 -7.67
N GLY A 35 13.29 5.78 -7.61
CA GLY A 35 13.31 7.09 -8.28
C GLY A 35 13.15 7.05 -9.79
N LEU A 36 12.67 5.93 -10.35
CA LEU A 36 12.52 5.72 -11.80
C LEU A 36 11.60 6.74 -12.51
N PHE A 37 10.85 7.56 -11.78
CA PHE A 37 10.18 8.73 -12.34
C PHE A 37 11.10 9.59 -13.22
N GLU A 38 12.39 9.70 -12.88
CA GLU A 38 13.36 10.47 -13.68
C GLU A 38 13.58 9.91 -15.10
N LEU A 39 13.27 8.64 -15.34
CA LEU A 39 13.43 7.99 -16.64
C LEU A 39 12.15 7.99 -17.48
N GLY A 40 10.97 8.17 -16.88
CA GLY A 40 9.69 7.93 -17.57
C GLY A 40 8.50 8.79 -17.17
N ASN A 41 8.63 9.72 -16.21
CA ASN A 41 7.56 10.58 -15.69
C ASN A 41 6.26 9.85 -15.28
N LYS A 42 6.31 8.53 -15.06
CA LYS A 42 5.15 7.68 -14.77
C LYS A 42 5.46 6.66 -13.67
N PRO A 43 4.47 6.29 -12.84
CA PRO A 43 4.68 5.36 -11.74
C PRO A 43 4.90 3.95 -12.30
N THR A 44 5.66 3.15 -11.57
CA THR A 44 5.82 1.72 -11.87
C THR A 44 4.63 0.95 -11.31
N VAL A 45 4.26 -0.10 -12.04
CA VAL A 45 3.18 -1.02 -11.67
C VAL A 45 3.75 -2.43 -11.61
N THR A 46 3.37 -3.17 -10.57
CA THR A 46 3.62 -4.61 -10.45
C THR A 46 2.31 -5.31 -10.13
N VAL A 47 2.20 -6.57 -10.57
CA VAL A 47 0.99 -7.38 -10.39
C VAL A 47 1.38 -8.68 -9.71
N GLY A 48 0.50 -9.13 -8.83
CA GLY A 48 0.55 -10.41 -8.15
C GLY A 48 -0.85 -10.75 -7.65
N VAL A 49 -0.93 -11.48 -6.56
CA VAL A 49 -2.18 -11.83 -5.88
C VAL A 49 -2.10 -11.47 -4.40
N ILE A 50 -3.26 -11.49 -3.74
CA ILE A 50 -3.33 -11.48 -2.29
C ILE A 50 -2.91 -12.85 -1.77
N SER A 51 -1.78 -12.93 -1.08
CA SER A 51 -1.24 -14.19 -0.57
C SER A 51 -1.82 -14.56 0.80
N ALA A 52 -2.13 -13.56 1.63
CA ALA A 52 -2.72 -13.74 2.95
C ALA A 52 -3.33 -12.44 3.49
N VAL A 53 -4.18 -12.54 4.51
CA VAL A 53 -4.78 -11.39 5.22
C VAL A 53 -4.61 -11.56 6.73
N LYS A 54 -4.79 -10.47 7.48
CA LYS A 54 -4.68 -10.43 8.95
C LYS A 54 -3.30 -10.89 9.47
N MET A 55 -2.26 -10.57 8.71
CA MET A 55 -0.89 -10.96 9.03
C MET A 55 -0.32 -10.09 10.14
N ASN A 56 0.17 -10.73 11.20
CA ASN A 56 0.84 -10.06 12.31
C ASN A 56 2.35 -10.26 12.19
N LEU A 57 3.08 -9.16 12.02
CA LEU A 57 4.52 -9.16 11.86
C LEU A 57 5.18 -8.63 13.12
N HIS A 58 5.96 -9.51 13.76
CA HIS A 58 6.77 -9.16 14.90
C HIS A 58 8.12 -8.63 14.41
N SER A 59 8.47 -7.40 14.81
CA SER A 59 9.80 -6.82 14.65
C SER A 59 10.33 -6.81 13.20
N VAL A 60 9.61 -6.14 12.29
CA VAL A 60 10.14 -5.77 10.97
C VAL A 60 10.66 -4.35 11.07
N GLU A 61 11.97 -4.16 10.84
CA GLU A 61 12.65 -2.86 11.00
C GLU A 61 12.42 -2.21 12.39
N GLY A 62 12.36 -3.04 13.44
CA GLY A 62 12.10 -2.58 14.82
C GLY A 62 10.66 -2.11 15.08
N ARG A 63 9.73 -2.32 14.13
CA ARG A 63 8.32 -1.98 14.25
C ARG A 63 7.45 -3.23 14.29
N ILE A 64 6.31 -3.10 14.96
CA ILE A 64 5.27 -4.13 15.00
C ILE A 64 4.18 -3.71 14.02
N TYR A 65 3.86 -4.59 13.08
CA TYR A 65 2.75 -4.41 12.15
C TYR A 65 1.70 -5.47 12.44
N ARG A 66 0.43 -5.06 12.52
CA ARG A 66 -0.68 -5.96 12.81
C ARG A 66 -1.67 -5.97 11.67
N ASP A 67 -2.41 -7.06 11.52
CA ASP A 67 -3.48 -7.22 10.53
C ASP A 67 -3.15 -6.74 9.12
N MET A 68 -1.94 -7.03 8.65
CA MET A 68 -1.47 -6.62 7.33
C MET A 68 -2.09 -7.51 6.24
N ILE A 69 -2.22 -6.94 5.04
CA ILE A 69 -2.48 -7.70 3.80
C ILE A 69 -1.12 -8.12 3.25
N GLN A 70 -0.96 -9.39 2.89
CA GLN A 70 0.23 -9.90 2.21
C GLN A 70 -0.05 -10.05 0.71
N THR A 71 0.93 -9.70 -0.11
CA THR A 71 0.91 -9.92 -1.56
C THR A 71 2.29 -10.37 -2.06
N ASP A 72 2.29 -11.12 -3.15
CA ASP A 72 3.50 -11.45 -3.92
C ASP A 72 3.77 -10.47 -5.06
N ALA A 73 2.90 -9.47 -5.27
CA ALA A 73 3.20 -8.34 -6.15
C ALA A 73 4.53 -7.71 -5.72
N ALA A 74 5.41 -7.48 -6.67
CA ALA A 74 6.75 -6.97 -6.37
C ALA A 74 6.67 -5.56 -5.76
N ILE A 75 6.88 -5.47 -4.44
CA ILE A 75 7.01 -4.25 -3.67
C ILE A 75 8.49 -4.05 -3.35
N ASN A 76 9.07 -2.92 -3.73
CA ASN A 76 10.45 -2.55 -3.39
C ASN A 76 10.48 -1.16 -2.75
N SER A 77 11.64 -0.75 -2.23
CA SER A 77 11.86 0.62 -1.76
C SER A 77 11.45 1.64 -2.82
N GLY A 78 10.52 2.53 -2.45
CA GLY A 78 9.87 3.50 -3.34
C GLY A 78 8.44 3.15 -3.76
N ASN A 79 7.98 1.92 -3.51
CA ASN A 79 6.55 1.59 -3.54
C ASN A 79 5.84 1.92 -2.22
N SER A 80 6.59 2.00 -1.11
CA SER A 80 6.06 2.35 0.21
C SER A 80 5.31 3.68 0.19
N GLY A 81 4.08 3.68 0.71
CA GLY A 81 3.14 4.80 0.67
C GLY A 81 2.24 4.82 -0.57
N GLY A 82 2.57 4.05 -1.61
CA GLY A 82 1.72 3.86 -2.79
C GLY A 82 0.55 2.90 -2.55
N PRO A 83 -0.45 2.88 -3.45
CA PRO A 83 -1.63 2.05 -3.28
C PRO A 83 -1.39 0.59 -3.68
N LEU A 84 -2.09 -0.31 -2.99
CA LEU A 84 -2.38 -1.67 -3.42
C LEU A 84 -3.84 -1.68 -3.91
N LEU A 85 -4.06 -2.06 -5.17
CA LEU A 85 -5.36 -2.04 -5.83
C LEU A 85 -5.87 -3.45 -6.10
N ASN A 86 -7.20 -3.62 -6.07
CA ASN A 86 -7.86 -4.80 -6.63
C ASN A 86 -8.00 -4.69 -8.16
N ALA A 87 -8.57 -5.72 -8.79
CA ALA A 87 -8.79 -5.78 -10.24
C ALA A 87 -9.74 -4.68 -10.78
N LEU A 88 -10.52 -4.03 -9.91
CA LEU A 88 -11.42 -2.92 -10.26
C LEU A 88 -10.73 -1.55 -10.16
N GLY A 89 -9.47 -1.50 -9.74
CA GLY A 89 -8.73 -0.26 -9.54
C GLY A 89 -9.07 0.45 -8.22
N GLU A 90 -9.73 -0.22 -7.29
CA GLU A 90 -10.05 0.32 -5.98
C GLU A 90 -8.90 0.05 -5.00
N VAL A 91 -8.60 1.03 -4.14
CA VAL A 91 -7.56 0.88 -3.13
C VAL A 91 -8.03 -0.07 -2.04
N ILE A 92 -7.33 -1.19 -1.88
CA ILE A 92 -7.56 -2.19 -0.83
C ILE A 92 -6.49 -2.13 0.27
N GLY A 93 -5.35 -1.51 -0.01
CA GLY A 93 -4.32 -1.26 1.01
C GLY A 93 -3.29 -0.20 0.62
N ILE A 94 -2.39 0.10 1.55
CA ILE A 94 -1.25 1.01 1.38
C ILE A 94 0.04 0.20 1.51
N ASN A 95 0.82 0.11 0.44
CA ASN A 95 2.11 -0.59 0.41
C ASN A 95 3.01 -0.02 1.51
N THR A 96 3.56 -0.88 2.37
CA THR A 96 4.28 -0.41 3.56
C THR A 96 5.69 -0.97 3.62
N VAL A 97 5.81 -2.28 3.74
CA VAL A 97 7.07 -2.95 4.03
C VAL A 97 7.14 -4.28 3.30
N ILE A 98 8.35 -4.76 3.06
CA ILE A 98 8.60 -6.11 2.57
C ILE A 98 9.32 -6.92 3.63
N TYR A 99 9.11 -8.23 3.60
CA TYR A 99 10.04 -9.12 4.26
C TYR A 99 11.20 -9.40 3.30
N THR A 100 12.42 -9.03 3.69
CA THR A 100 13.61 -9.31 2.90
C THR A 100 14.81 -9.71 3.77
N PRO A 101 15.39 -10.90 3.55
CA PRO A 101 16.66 -11.26 4.15
C PRO A 101 17.86 -10.51 3.53
N ASN A 102 17.77 -10.14 2.25
CA ASN A 102 18.91 -9.68 1.43
C ASN A 102 18.63 -8.35 0.67
N GLN A 103 17.85 -7.43 1.25
CA GLN A 103 17.54 -6.09 0.72
C GLN A 103 16.76 -6.04 -0.62
N GLY A 104 16.14 -7.12 -1.07
CA GLY A 104 15.27 -7.17 -2.26
C GLY A 104 13.95 -7.92 -2.03
N ASN A 105 12.92 -7.64 -2.84
CA ASN A 105 11.66 -8.39 -2.78
C ASN A 105 11.87 -9.86 -3.14
N VAL A 106 11.36 -10.76 -2.29
CA VAL A 106 11.38 -12.23 -2.51
C VAL A 106 9.97 -12.82 -2.67
N GLY A 107 9.02 -12.00 -3.11
CA GLY A 107 7.60 -12.37 -3.22
C GLY A 107 6.80 -12.23 -1.93
N VAL A 108 7.29 -11.45 -0.95
CA VAL A 108 6.63 -11.26 0.35
C VAL A 108 6.52 -9.77 0.69
N GLY A 109 5.49 -9.13 0.18
CA GLY A 109 5.15 -7.73 0.43
C GLY A 109 3.96 -7.57 1.37
N PHE A 110 3.91 -6.46 2.12
CA PHE A 110 2.84 -6.17 3.06
C PHE A 110 2.26 -4.77 2.90
N ALA A 111 0.93 -4.68 3.01
CA ALA A 111 0.17 -3.46 2.94
C ALA A 111 -0.74 -3.27 4.17
N ILE A 112 -0.89 -2.01 4.61
CA ILE A 112 -1.88 -1.63 5.63
C ILE A 112 -3.27 -1.69 4.99
N PRO A 113 -4.27 -2.36 5.59
CA PRO A 113 -5.64 -2.40 5.06
C PRO A 113 -6.26 -1.01 4.89
N ILE A 114 -6.97 -0.78 3.79
CA ILE A 114 -7.54 0.54 3.50
C ILE A 114 -8.55 1.01 4.55
N ASN A 115 -9.33 0.11 5.17
CA ASN A 115 -10.29 0.48 6.21
C ASN A 115 -9.59 1.06 7.45
N ARG A 116 -8.43 0.49 7.82
CA ARG A 116 -7.61 1.05 8.89
C ARG A 116 -7.08 2.43 8.52
N ALA A 117 -6.59 2.60 7.29
CA ALA A 117 -6.11 3.89 6.83
C ALA A 117 -7.24 4.94 6.83
N LYS A 118 -8.47 4.59 6.41
CA LYS A 118 -9.65 5.45 6.48
C LYS A 118 -9.92 5.93 7.91
N MET A 119 -9.86 5.04 8.90
CA MET A 119 -10.03 5.41 10.32
C MET A 119 -8.97 6.43 10.77
N ILE A 120 -7.69 6.13 10.51
CA ILE A 120 -6.57 7.00 10.88
C ILE A 120 -6.66 8.37 10.19
N ILE A 121 -7.00 8.40 8.89
CA ILE A 121 -7.19 9.64 8.13
C ILE A 121 -8.29 10.49 8.77
N ASN A 122 -9.43 9.88 9.10
CA ASN A 122 -10.55 10.58 9.71
C ASN A 122 -10.19 11.17 11.08
N GLU A 123 -9.42 10.46 11.89
CA GLU A 123 -8.92 10.98 13.17
C GLU A 123 -7.97 12.15 12.99
N LEU A 124 -6.98 12.00 12.10
CA LEU A 124 -5.98 13.05 11.82
C LEU A 124 -6.62 14.32 11.27
N ILE A 125 -7.64 14.21 10.40
CA ILE A 125 -8.37 15.37 9.87
C ILE A 125 -9.17 16.08 10.98
N LYS A 126 -9.81 15.32 11.87
CA LYS A 126 -10.65 15.88 12.95
C LYS A 126 -9.84 16.49 14.09
N LYS A 127 -8.74 15.85 14.49
CA LYS A 127 -8.00 16.17 15.72
C LYS A 127 -6.61 16.79 15.47
N GLY A 128 -6.12 16.77 14.22
CA GLY A 128 -4.79 17.28 13.85
C GLY A 128 -3.61 16.40 14.28
N LYS A 129 -3.80 15.44 15.20
CA LYS A 129 -2.81 14.45 15.67
C LYS A 129 -3.51 13.17 16.15
N ASN A 130 -2.80 12.04 16.08
CA ASN A 130 -3.11 10.79 16.78
C ASN A 130 -2.30 10.70 18.07
#